data_AF-A0A5E4NI46-F1
#
_entry.id   AF-A0A5E4NI46-F1
#
_cell.length_a   1.000
_cell.length_b   1.000
_cell.length_c   1.000
_cell.angle_alpha   90.00
_cell.angle_beta   90.00
_cell.angle_gamma   90.00
#
_symmetry.space_group_name_H-M   'P 1'
#
loop_
_entity.id
_entity.type
_entity.pdbx_description
1 polymer ?
#
loop_
_entity_poly.entity_id
_entity_poly.type
_entity_poly.pdbx_seq_one_letter_code
_entity_poly.pdbx_strand_id
1 'polypeptide(L)'
;MLPISTYSMEPDVKTENGTIEMEPTAAAAVTETVEPTVKIDKPIISEPQIDAKIVKQLEYYFSDANLPYDKFLQNEIKTDGGWVKISVLLTFKRLANISNDKVVVASAIKNASNSLLETDETNEKIRRKPDQVVPVADQEFLNEMIERSIYCKGFPKTATMDDLLEFAATFGDKNITKVTPRRLKTKEFKGSLYFTFSTKEQAEIFLNQKSVKYNGVELERRWEKDFLEEKKKEYVEKIAKKDEKIKAETEKFFKKGYLLKADNVEESVTVDKIKELCSSYEWEVAFVKIVDDQKMAWIRFKPVKTAKELLEEIGDKENDLKIVFSIPEEEIEQTVLNEMTKEMKGVLIMKDKMKREKNKNKGGKRYNKRKTDDGYSNSKRSKTNDK
;
A
#
# COMPACT_ATOMS: atom_id res chain seq x y z
N MET A 1 -5.31 19.23 2.33
CA MET A 1 -4.80 18.09 3.11
C MET A 1 -5.70 16.89 2.80
N LEU A 2 -5.15 15.74 2.42
CA LEU A 2 -5.94 14.51 2.20
C LEU A 2 -5.34 13.37 3.04
N PRO A 3 -6.18 12.52 3.68
CA PRO A 3 -5.74 11.59 4.71
C PRO A 3 -5.20 10.27 4.12
N ILE A 4 -4.20 9.70 4.80
CA ILE A 4 -3.61 8.40 4.47
C ILE A 4 -4.47 7.30 5.12
N SER A 5 -5.13 6.51 4.27
CA SER A 5 -5.96 5.36 4.63
C SER A 5 -5.13 4.25 5.30
N THR A 6 -5.50 3.87 6.52
CA THR A 6 -4.93 2.73 7.25
C THR A 6 -5.76 1.47 6.99
N TYR A 7 -5.10 0.43 6.48
CA TYR A 7 -5.70 -0.86 6.14
C TYR A 7 -5.55 -1.83 7.33
N SER A 8 -6.69 -2.20 7.93
CA SER A 8 -6.81 -3.17 9.02
C SER A 8 -7.04 -4.57 8.42
N MET A 9 -6.36 -5.59 8.93
CA MET A 9 -6.65 -7.00 8.65
C MET A 9 -6.40 -7.83 9.91
N GLU A 10 -7.49 -8.27 10.51
CA GLU A 10 -7.57 -9.30 11.55
C GLU A 10 -7.28 -10.69 10.95
N PRO A 11 -6.80 -11.67 11.75
CA PRO A 11 -6.86 -13.07 11.37
C PRO A 11 -7.81 -13.91 12.26
N ASP A 12 -8.67 -14.66 11.57
CA ASP A 12 -9.51 -15.74 12.09
C ASP A 12 -8.69 -16.90 12.66
N VAL A 13 -9.13 -17.38 13.82
CA VAL A 13 -8.69 -18.60 14.51
C VAL A 13 -9.39 -19.81 13.91
N LYS A 14 -8.65 -20.91 13.68
CA LYS A 14 -9.20 -22.28 13.74
C LYS A 14 -8.21 -23.21 14.44
N THR A 15 -8.64 -23.64 15.61
CA THR A 15 -8.17 -24.74 16.46
C THR A 15 -8.32 -26.10 15.78
N GLU A 16 -7.49 -27.07 16.15
CA GLU A 16 -7.95 -28.45 16.46
C GLU A 16 -6.86 -29.34 17.08
N ASN A 17 -7.29 -30.04 18.14
CA ASN A 17 -6.85 -31.35 18.65
C ASN A 17 -5.43 -31.46 19.26
N GLY A 18 -5.20 -32.14 20.39
CA GLY A 18 -6.03 -33.07 21.15
C GLY A 18 -5.23 -33.58 22.36
N THR A 19 -5.97 -33.95 23.39
CA THR A 19 -5.59 -34.54 24.68
C THR A 19 -4.85 -35.87 24.57
N ILE A 20 -3.82 -36.08 25.41
CA ILE A 20 -3.55 -37.36 26.10
C ILE A 20 -2.97 -37.05 27.50
N GLU A 21 -3.67 -37.51 28.53
CA GLU A 21 -3.21 -37.58 29.93
C GLU A 21 -2.36 -38.84 30.15
N MET A 22 -1.36 -38.76 31.05
CA MET A 22 -1.21 -39.61 32.25
C MET A 22 0.20 -39.47 32.86
N GLU A 23 0.23 -39.04 34.12
CA GLU A 23 1.34 -39.14 35.07
C GLU A 23 1.48 -40.56 35.68
N PRO A 24 2.32 -40.85 36.71
CA PRO A 24 3.52 -40.18 37.26
C PRO A 24 4.73 -41.14 37.47
N THR A 25 5.85 -40.65 38.02
CA THR A 25 6.48 -41.11 39.30
C THR A 25 8.03 -41.06 39.31
N ALA A 26 8.56 -40.17 40.17
CA ALA A 26 9.74 -40.22 41.07
C ALA A 26 11.18 -40.69 40.66
N ALA A 27 12.12 -39.78 40.95
CA ALA A 27 13.35 -39.92 41.79
C ALA A 27 14.75 -40.27 41.19
N ALA A 28 15.70 -39.39 41.57
CA ALA A 28 17.12 -39.60 41.95
C ALA A 28 18.27 -39.65 40.90
N ALA A 29 18.98 -38.52 40.82
CA ALA A 29 20.43 -38.27 41.00
C ALA A 29 21.56 -39.04 40.24
N VAL A 30 22.59 -38.24 39.87
CA VAL A 30 24.07 -38.50 39.78
C VAL A 30 24.75 -38.56 38.38
N THR A 31 25.52 -37.49 38.13
CA THR A 31 26.81 -37.24 37.42
C THR A 31 27.33 -37.99 36.17
N GLU A 32 28.04 -37.17 35.35
CA GLU A 32 29.19 -37.41 34.45
C GLU A 32 28.99 -37.73 32.95
N THR A 33 29.23 -36.68 32.14
CA THR A 33 30.01 -36.57 30.89
C THR A 33 30.00 -37.71 29.85
N VAL A 34 29.52 -37.42 28.61
CA VAL A 34 30.18 -37.66 27.29
C VAL A 34 29.38 -36.91 26.18
N GLU A 35 30.04 -36.08 25.37
CA GLU A 35 29.53 -35.51 24.08
C GLU A 35 29.89 -36.42 22.87
N PRO A 36 29.47 -36.13 21.61
CA PRO A 36 28.15 -35.79 21.08
C PRO A 36 27.80 -36.66 19.85
N THR A 37 26.55 -36.65 19.35
CA THR A 37 26.25 -36.71 17.89
C THR A 37 24.75 -36.50 17.64
N VAL A 38 24.36 -35.27 17.31
CA VAL A 38 23.11 -34.99 16.58
C VAL A 38 23.42 -34.05 15.43
N LYS A 39 23.22 -34.55 14.20
CA LYS A 39 23.19 -33.73 12.99
C LYS A 39 21.76 -33.23 12.78
N ILE A 40 21.53 -31.93 12.95
CA ILE A 40 20.52 -31.16 12.18
C ILE A 40 21.08 -29.74 12.01
N ASP A 41 21.41 -29.37 10.77
CA ASP A 41 21.96 -28.07 10.41
C ASP A 41 20.92 -26.94 10.57
N LYS A 42 21.08 -26.17 11.64
CA LYS A 42 20.64 -24.77 11.77
C LYS A 42 21.80 -24.04 12.47
N PRO A 43 22.23 -22.84 12.03
CA PRO A 43 23.42 -22.22 12.61
C PRO A 43 23.18 -22.01 14.10
N ILE A 44 24.06 -22.58 14.93
CA ILE A 44 24.03 -22.46 16.38
C ILE A 44 24.44 -21.03 16.72
N ILE A 45 23.43 -20.16 16.80
CA ILE A 45 23.56 -18.83 17.39
C ILE A 45 23.63 -19.08 18.91
N SER A 46 24.68 -18.61 19.58
CA SER A 46 24.83 -18.80 21.02
C SER A 46 23.69 -18.11 21.77
N GLU A 47 23.21 -18.70 22.87
CA GLU A 47 22.16 -18.14 23.75
C GLU A 47 22.31 -16.63 24.03
N PRO A 48 23.50 -16.09 24.38
CA PRO A 48 23.67 -14.64 24.59
C PRO A 48 23.42 -13.77 23.35
N GLN A 49 23.63 -14.30 22.14
CA GLN A 49 23.33 -13.58 20.90
C GLN A 49 21.82 -13.58 20.58
N ILE A 50 21.09 -14.61 21.01
CA ILE A 50 19.64 -14.68 20.85
C ILE A 50 18.98 -13.64 21.77
N ASP A 51 19.41 -13.57 23.04
CA ASP A 51 18.91 -12.61 24.02
C ASP A 51 19.09 -11.16 23.53
N ALA A 52 20.27 -10.82 23.02
CA ALA A 52 20.53 -9.50 22.47
C ALA A 52 19.60 -9.14 21.29
N LYS A 53 19.29 -10.11 20.41
CA LYS A 53 18.35 -9.92 19.30
C LYS A 53 16.91 -9.74 19.78
N ILE A 54 16.49 -10.51 20.79
CA ILE A 54 15.18 -10.37 21.43
C ILE A 54 15.02 -8.97 22.00
N VAL A 55 15.98 -8.55 22.84
CA VAL A 55 15.96 -7.23 23.49
C VAL A 55 15.92 -6.12 22.45
N LYS A 56 16.80 -6.14 21.44
CA LYS A 56 16.83 -5.13 20.36
C LYS A 56 15.50 -5.07 19.60
N GLN A 57 14.88 -6.22 19.32
CA GLN A 57 13.62 -6.27 18.59
C GLN A 57 12.44 -5.73 19.42
N LEU A 58 12.40 -6.03 20.72
CA LEU A 58 11.38 -5.53 21.63
C LEU A 58 11.57 -4.04 21.93
N GLU A 59 12.80 -3.58 22.18
CA GLU A 59 13.12 -2.16 22.33
C GLU A 59 12.67 -1.38 21.10
N TYR A 60 12.86 -1.91 19.89
CA TYR A 60 12.35 -1.28 18.68
C TYR A 60 10.82 -1.17 18.68
N TYR A 61 10.08 -2.21 19.06
CA TYR A 61 8.61 -2.17 19.08
C TYR A 61 8.07 -1.09 20.01
N PHE A 62 8.68 -0.92 21.18
CA PHE A 62 8.30 0.07 22.18
C PHE A 62 9.06 1.40 22.04
N SER A 63 9.91 1.55 21.03
CA SER A 63 10.66 2.77 20.77
C SER A 63 9.78 3.94 20.35
N ASP A 64 10.30 5.15 20.52
CA ASP A 64 9.65 6.39 20.05
C ASP A 64 9.49 6.44 18.53
N ALA A 65 10.29 5.66 17.79
CA ALA A 65 10.22 5.62 16.34
C ALA A 65 9.10 4.72 15.80
N ASN A 66 8.61 3.77 16.61
CA ASN A 66 7.60 2.78 16.21
C ASN A 66 6.27 2.95 16.97
N LEU A 67 6.34 3.05 18.31
CA LEU A 67 5.17 2.99 19.18
C LEU A 67 4.10 4.06 18.89
N PRO A 68 4.44 5.31 18.50
CA PRO A 68 3.43 6.31 18.11
C PRO A 68 2.62 5.94 16.85
N TYR A 69 3.09 5.00 16.02
CA TYR A 69 2.44 4.59 14.78
C TYR A 69 1.84 3.19 14.82
N ASP A 70 2.24 2.37 15.79
CA ASP A 70 1.76 1.01 15.94
C ASP A 70 0.40 0.99 16.67
N LYS A 71 -0.68 1.08 15.88
CA LYS A 71 -2.05 1.06 16.40
C LYS A 71 -2.37 -0.20 17.22
N PHE A 72 -1.77 -1.34 16.85
CA PHE A 72 -2.01 -2.59 17.55
C PHE A 72 -1.39 -2.54 18.95
N LEU A 73 -0.10 -2.20 19.05
CA LEU A 73 0.56 -2.06 20.35
C LEU A 73 -0.07 -0.96 21.21
N GLN A 74 -0.47 0.16 20.63
CA GLN A 74 -1.17 1.22 21.36
C GLN A 74 -2.48 0.75 21.99
N ASN A 75 -3.24 -0.10 21.29
CA ASN A 75 -4.50 -0.62 21.80
C ASN A 75 -4.26 -1.64 22.93
N GLU A 76 -3.29 -2.53 22.77
CA GLU A 76 -2.89 -3.50 23.79
C GLU A 76 -2.42 -2.80 25.08
N ILE A 77 -1.55 -1.79 24.97
CA ILE A 77 -1.05 -1.01 26.11
C ILE A 77 -2.19 -0.31 26.87
N LYS A 78 -3.22 0.18 26.18
CA LYS A 78 -4.38 0.82 26.81
C LYS A 78 -5.28 -0.15 27.57
N THR A 79 -5.23 -1.45 27.26
CA THR A 79 -6.13 -2.46 27.83
C THR A 79 -5.74 -2.82 29.26
N ASP A 80 -4.45 -2.86 29.58
CA ASP A 80 -3.95 -3.36 30.87
C ASP A 80 -2.91 -2.43 31.51
N GLY A 81 -3.20 -1.13 31.61
CA GLY A 81 -2.33 -0.19 32.34
C GLY A 81 -0.89 -0.11 31.82
N GLY A 82 -0.71 -0.36 30.52
CA GLY A 82 0.55 -0.39 29.80
C GLY A 82 1.19 -1.77 29.66
N TRP A 83 0.69 -2.79 30.36
CA TRP A 83 1.21 -4.15 30.26
C TRP A 83 0.77 -4.84 28.98
N VAL A 84 1.70 -5.53 28.33
CA VAL A 84 1.45 -6.33 27.12
C VAL A 84 1.91 -7.76 27.39
N LYS A 85 1.02 -8.73 27.14
CA LYS A 85 1.34 -10.15 27.33
C LYS A 85 2.41 -10.59 26.33
N ILE A 86 3.40 -11.35 26.80
CA ILE A 86 4.45 -11.92 25.93
C ILE A 86 3.84 -12.83 24.86
N SER A 87 2.75 -13.53 25.18
CA SER A 87 2.00 -14.34 24.21
C SER A 87 1.52 -13.54 22.98
N VAL A 88 1.11 -12.28 23.19
CA VAL A 88 0.68 -11.40 22.10
C VAL A 88 1.89 -10.99 21.27
N LEU A 89 3.00 -10.65 21.91
CA LEU A 89 4.24 -10.26 21.22
C LEU A 89 4.85 -11.40 20.40
N LEU A 90 4.71 -12.65 20.85
CA LEU A 90 5.13 -13.83 20.08
C LEU A 90 4.34 -14.03 18.78
N THR A 91 3.19 -13.37 18.59
CA THR A 91 2.50 -13.38 17.28
C THR A 91 3.21 -12.52 16.24
N PHE A 92 4.16 -11.67 16.65
CA PHE A 92 4.85 -10.73 15.77
C PHE A 92 5.92 -11.52 15.01
N LYS A 93 5.78 -11.56 13.68
CA LYS A 93 6.62 -12.39 12.79
C LYS A 93 8.11 -12.30 13.05
N ARG A 94 8.65 -11.10 13.34
CA ARG A 94 10.09 -10.93 13.57
C ARG A 94 10.52 -11.49 14.93
N LEU A 95 9.70 -11.35 15.97
CA LEU A 95 10.03 -11.92 17.27
C LEU A 95 9.89 -13.44 17.24
N ALA A 96 8.82 -13.97 16.63
CA ALA A 96 8.58 -15.39 16.44
C ALA A 96 9.70 -16.11 15.66
N ASN A 97 10.33 -15.41 14.72
CA ASN A 97 11.48 -15.94 13.98
C ASN A 97 12.76 -16.00 14.82
N ILE A 98 12.86 -15.23 15.91
CA ILE A 98 14.01 -15.22 16.83
C ILE A 98 13.80 -16.24 17.95
N SER A 99 12.65 -16.20 18.62
CA SER A 99 12.29 -17.13 19.70
C SER A 99 10.78 -17.32 19.77
N ASN A 100 10.34 -18.51 20.17
CA ASN A 100 8.94 -18.85 20.43
C ASN A 100 8.68 -19.18 21.91
N ASP A 101 9.71 -19.08 22.77
CA ASP A 101 9.60 -19.39 24.18
C ASP A 101 9.42 -18.12 25.01
N LYS A 102 8.34 -18.08 25.79
CA LYS A 102 8.03 -16.97 26.69
C LYS A 102 9.10 -16.79 27.76
N VAL A 103 9.64 -17.90 28.28
CA VAL A 103 10.62 -17.89 29.38
C VAL A 103 11.90 -17.22 28.91
N VAL A 104 12.39 -17.59 27.72
CA VAL A 104 13.58 -16.99 27.10
C VAL A 104 13.37 -15.49 26.83
N VAL A 105 12.19 -15.10 26.34
CA VAL A 105 11.89 -13.68 26.10
C VAL A 105 11.89 -12.88 27.41
N ALA A 106 11.28 -13.40 28.47
CA ALA A 106 11.25 -12.73 29.76
C ALA A 106 12.64 -12.66 30.41
N SER A 107 13.43 -13.74 30.36
CA SER A 107 14.79 -13.76 30.90
C SER A 107 15.71 -12.80 30.15
N ALA A 108 15.61 -12.72 28.83
CA ALA A 108 16.39 -11.79 28.03
C ALA A 108 16.18 -10.33 28.45
N ILE A 109 14.93 -9.92 28.70
CA ILE A 109 14.62 -8.56 29.16
C ILE A 109 15.11 -8.33 30.59
N LYS A 110 14.93 -9.31 31.49
CA LYS A 110 15.39 -9.20 32.89
C LYS A 110 16.90 -9.05 32.99
N ASN A 111 17.64 -9.80 32.17
CA ASN A 111 19.09 -9.77 32.15
C ASN A 111 19.62 -8.47 31.51
N ALA A 112 18.79 -7.77 30.72
CA ALA A 112 19.15 -6.52 30.08
C ALA A 112 19.01 -5.32 31.03
N SER A 113 20.10 -4.99 31.73
CA SER A 113 20.15 -3.93 32.75
C SER A 113 19.77 -2.53 32.23
N ASN A 114 20.02 -2.25 30.95
CA ASN A 114 19.78 -0.95 30.31
C ASN A 114 18.53 -0.93 29.40
N SER A 115 17.64 -1.91 29.52
CA SER A 115 16.44 -1.98 28.68
C SER A 115 15.43 -0.86 28.97
N LEU A 116 14.72 -0.42 27.93
CA LEU A 116 13.56 0.48 28.01
C LEU A 116 12.32 -0.21 28.62
N LEU A 117 12.39 -1.53 28.81
CA LEU A 117 11.28 -2.38 29.19
C LEU A 117 11.46 -2.96 30.59
N GLU A 118 10.35 -3.25 31.24
CA GLU A 118 10.25 -3.97 32.50
C GLU A 118 9.34 -5.20 32.34
N THR A 119 9.64 -6.28 33.07
CA THR A 119 8.82 -7.48 33.14
C THR A 119 7.99 -7.46 34.43
N ASP A 120 6.77 -7.97 34.36
CA ASP A 120 5.91 -8.18 35.54
C ASP A 120 6.50 -9.26 36.48
N GLU A 121 6.03 -9.31 37.73
CA GLU A 121 6.47 -10.27 38.76
C GLU A 121 6.30 -11.73 38.28
N THR A 122 5.25 -11.97 37.50
CA THR A 122 4.91 -13.28 36.92
C THR A 122 5.72 -13.65 35.68
N ASN A 123 6.49 -12.73 35.10
CA ASN A 123 7.26 -12.91 33.85
C ASN A 123 6.42 -13.18 32.61
N GLU A 124 5.11 -12.92 32.66
CA GLU A 124 4.20 -13.16 31.52
C GLU A 124 3.88 -11.90 30.72
N LYS A 125 4.15 -10.72 31.28
CA LYS A 125 3.84 -9.42 30.71
C LYS A 125 5.07 -8.51 30.71
N ILE A 126 5.10 -7.61 29.74
CA ILE A 126 6.14 -6.59 29.62
C ILE A 126 5.51 -5.22 29.40
N ARG A 127 6.19 -4.17 29.86
CA ARG A 127 5.75 -2.79 29.69
C ARG A 127 6.97 -1.89 29.47
N ARG A 128 6.76 -0.75 28.82
CA ARG A 128 7.75 0.33 28.75
C ARG A 128 7.82 1.05 30.09
N LYS A 129 9.01 1.28 30.63
CA LYS A 129 9.19 1.93 31.94
C LYS A 129 8.38 3.24 32.02
N PRO A 130 7.61 3.46 33.11
CA PRO A 130 6.66 4.57 33.21
C PRO A 130 7.31 5.96 33.15
N ASP A 131 8.60 6.05 33.50
CA ASP A 131 9.38 7.29 33.42
C ASP A 131 9.63 7.77 31.97
N GLN A 132 9.37 6.92 30.98
CA GLN A 132 9.60 7.23 29.57
C GLN A 132 8.28 7.39 28.81
N VAL A 133 7.77 8.62 28.80
CA VAL A 133 6.55 8.98 28.09
C VAL A 133 6.74 8.81 26.58
N VAL A 134 5.74 8.20 25.93
CA VAL A 134 5.72 8.00 24.48
C VAL A 134 5.41 9.34 23.79
N PRO A 135 6.21 9.79 22.81
CA PRO A 135 5.89 10.97 22.02
C PRO A 135 4.56 10.82 21.28
N VAL A 136 3.81 11.92 21.16
CA VAL A 136 2.58 11.95 20.38
C VAL A 136 2.92 12.01 18.89
N ALA A 137 2.23 11.20 18.07
CA ALA A 137 2.43 11.13 16.62
C ALA A 137 1.84 12.32 15.86
N ASP A 138 2.26 13.54 16.22
CA ASP A 138 1.80 14.77 15.59
C ASP A 138 2.60 15.12 14.33
N GLN A 139 2.09 16.07 13.54
CA GLN A 139 2.74 16.52 12.31
C GLN A 139 4.15 17.06 12.55
N GLU A 140 4.37 17.73 13.68
CA GLU A 140 5.69 18.24 14.07
C GLU A 140 6.70 17.12 14.32
N PHE A 141 6.29 16.07 15.02
CA PHE A 141 7.11 14.88 15.25
C PHE A 141 7.45 14.16 13.93
N LEU A 142 6.49 14.06 13.01
CA LEU A 142 6.73 13.53 11.67
C LEU A 142 7.74 14.37 10.89
N ASN A 143 7.61 15.70 10.92
CA ASN A 143 8.52 16.60 10.24
C ASN A 143 9.93 16.51 10.84
N GLU A 144 10.05 16.46 12.18
CA GLU A 144 11.32 16.24 12.89
C GLU A 144 11.99 14.93 12.46
N MET A 145 11.25 13.82 12.44
CA MET A 145 11.76 12.53 11.98
C MET A 145 12.25 12.61 10.53
N ILE A 146 11.49 13.26 9.64
CA ILE A 146 11.86 13.43 8.23
C ILE A 146 13.13 14.29 8.10
N GLU A 147 13.31 15.31 8.94
CA GLU A 147 14.48 16.20 8.92
C GLU A 147 15.78 15.53 9.37
N ARG A 148 15.71 14.48 10.18
CA ARG A 148 16.86 13.62 10.52
C ARG A 148 16.88 12.30 9.74
N SER A 149 16.12 12.19 8.66
CA SER A 149 16.07 10.98 7.83
C SER A 149 16.71 11.16 6.46
N ILE A 150 17.38 10.10 6.01
CA ILE A 150 18.09 10.06 4.73
C ILE A 150 17.50 8.97 3.85
N TYR A 151 17.13 9.38 2.63
CA TYR A 151 16.79 8.48 1.56
C TYR A 151 18.06 7.84 0.99
N CYS A 152 18.06 6.50 0.92
CA CYS A 152 19.14 5.72 0.32
C CYS A 152 18.60 4.82 -0.79
N LYS A 153 19.31 4.77 -1.92
CA LYS A 153 19.00 3.90 -3.07
C LYS A 153 20.26 3.23 -3.60
N GLY A 154 20.10 2.00 -4.07
CA GLY A 154 21.20 1.16 -4.57
C GLY A 154 21.23 -0.24 -3.95
N PHE A 155 20.29 -0.57 -3.07
CA PHE A 155 20.17 -1.90 -2.50
C PHE A 155 19.59 -2.89 -3.51
N PRO A 156 20.04 -4.17 -3.52
CA PRO A 156 19.46 -5.19 -4.37
C PRO A 156 18.01 -5.46 -3.93
N LYS A 157 17.13 -5.77 -4.89
CA LYS A 157 15.71 -6.05 -4.60
C LYS A 157 15.51 -7.31 -3.75
N THR A 158 16.52 -8.18 -3.70
CA THR A 158 16.57 -9.39 -2.87
C THR A 158 17.02 -9.13 -1.44
N ALA A 159 17.48 -7.92 -1.10
CA ALA A 159 17.92 -7.59 0.26
C ALA A 159 16.78 -7.80 1.27
N THR A 160 17.10 -8.49 2.35
CA THR A 160 16.18 -8.75 3.45
C THR A 160 16.23 -7.63 4.48
N MET A 161 15.26 -7.59 5.41
CA MET A 161 15.28 -6.58 6.48
C MET A 161 16.51 -6.76 7.38
N ASP A 162 16.96 -7.99 7.61
CA ASP A 162 18.07 -8.27 8.50
C ASP A 162 19.39 -7.81 7.86
N ASP A 163 19.58 -8.01 6.54
CA ASP A 163 20.74 -7.48 5.81
C ASP A 163 20.82 -5.95 5.90
N LEU A 164 19.66 -5.27 5.85
CA LEU A 164 19.59 -3.81 5.93
C LEU A 164 19.89 -3.30 7.34
N LEU A 165 19.49 -4.04 8.38
CA LEU A 165 19.78 -3.71 9.77
C LEU A 165 21.24 -3.99 10.13
N GLU A 166 21.82 -5.06 9.62
CA GLU A 166 23.24 -5.34 9.77
C GLU A 166 24.07 -4.23 9.13
N PHE A 167 23.71 -3.80 7.92
CA PHE A 167 24.33 -2.64 7.30
C PHE A 167 24.16 -1.36 8.13
N ALA A 168 22.97 -1.11 8.67
CA ALA A 168 22.73 0.04 9.53
C ALA A 168 23.62 0.02 10.79
N ALA A 169 23.83 -1.17 11.38
CA ALA A 169 24.68 -1.34 12.56
C ALA A 169 26.15 -0.98 12.30
N THR A 170 26.64 -1.07 11.05
CA THR A 170 28.02 -0.66 10.70
C THR A 170 28.28 0.84 10.92
N PHE A 171 27.22 1.66 10.94
CA PHE A 171 27.31 3.10 11.22
C PHE A 171 27.09 3.43 12.70
N GLY A 172 26.96 2.42 13.56
CA GLY A 172 26.70 2.53 14.99
C GLY A 172 25.30 2.02 15.36
N ASP A 173 25.24 1.09 16.31
CA ASP A 173 24.03 0.35 16.70
C ASP A 173 22.86 1.23 17.21
N LYS A 174 23.12 2.49 17.55
CA LYS A 174 22.12 3.46 18.01
C LYS A 174 22.00 4.70 17.14
N ASN A 175 22.84 4.83 16.11
CA ASN A 175 22.82 6.00 15.25
C ASN A 175 21.61 5.98 14.34
N ILE A 176 21.21 4.80 13.87
CA ILE A 176 20.00 4.63 13.05
C ILE A 176 18.91 4.02 13.93
N THR A 177 17.89 4.82 14.23
CA THR A 177 16.77 4.45 15.10
C THR A 177 15.67 3.70 14.34
N LYS A 178 15.56 3.94 13.03
CA LYS A 178 14.53 3.30 12.19
C LYS A 178 15.06 3.04 10.78
N VAL A 179 14.79 1.84 10.28
CA VAL A 179 15.03 1.44 8.90
C VAL A 179 13.68 1.20 8.24
N THR A 180 13.36 2.00 7.21
CA THR A 180 12.08 1.92 6.51
C THR A 180 12.28 1.55 5.04
N PRO A 181 12.25 0.24 4.68
CA PRO A 181 12.35 -0.19 3.29
C PRO A 181 11.15 0.26 2.47
N ARG A 182 11.39 0.88 1.30
CA ARG A 182 10.31 1.24 0.39
C ARG A 182 9.89 0.03 -0.41
N ARG A 183 8.59 -0.28 -0.35
CA ARG A 183 8.00 -1.42 -1.05
C ARG A 183 7.05 -0.99 -2.17
N LEU A 184 6.83 -1.89 -3.12
CA LEU A 184 5.79 -1.77 -4.16
C LEU A 184 4.42 -2.13 -3.57
N LYS A 185 3.36 -1.90 -4.33
CA LYS A 185 2.01 -2.38 -3.99
C LYS A 185 1.96 -3.92 -3.89
N THR A 186 2.85 -4.60 -4.62
CA THR A 186 3.10 -6.05 -4.57
C THR A 186 3.87 -6.51 -3.32
N LYS A 187 4.18 -5.60 -2.37
CA LYS A 187 5.01 -5.82 -1.17
C LYS A 187 6.50 -6.12 -1.43
N GLU A 188 6.91 -6.19 -2.69
CA GLU A 188 8.31 -6.36 -3.10
C GLU A 188 9.16 -5.12 -2.75
N PHE A 189 10.43 -5.34 -2.42
CA PHE A 189 11.36 -4.27 -2.09
C PHE A 189 11.80 -3.49 -3.35
N LYS A 190 11.82 -2.15 -3.27
CA LYS A 190 12.17 -1.26 -4.40
C LYS A 190 13.68 -1.08 -4.60
N GLY A 191 14.53 -1.56 -3.68
CA GLY A 191 15.96 -1.24 -3.68
C GLY A 191 16.29 0.15 -3.11
N SER A 192 15.35 0.74 -2.38
CA SER A 192 15.52 2.04 -1.71
C SER A 192 14.81 2.04 -0.36
N LEU A 193 15.35 2.78 0.61
CA LEU A 193 14.86 2.84 1.98
C LEU A 193 15.09 4.23 2.58
N TYR A 194 14.54 4.44 3.78
CA TYR A 194 14.86 5.58 4.63
C TYR A 194 15.59 5.11 5.89
N PHE A 195 16.68 5.80 6.23
CA PHE A 195 17.34 5.67 7.52
C PHE A 195 17.02 6.90 8.36
N THR A 196 16.35 6.70 9.48
CA THR A 196 16.09 7.75 10.46
C THR A 196 17.17 7.73 11.52
N PHE A 197 17.96 8.79 11.60
CA PHE A 197 19.08 8.88 12.54
C PHE A 197 18.61 9.32 13.92
N SER A 198 19.37 9.06 14.98
CA SER A 198 19.05 9.54 16.33
C SER A 198 19.12 11.06 16.42
N THR A 199 20.08 11.68 15.72
CA THR A 199 20.23 13.13 15.65
C THR A 199 20.44 13.57 14.20
N LYS A 200 20.10 14.84 13.92
CA LYS A 200 20.33 15.44 12.60
C LYS A 200 21.82 15.50 12.24
N GLU A 201 22.68 15.74 13.23
CA GLU A 201 24.14 15.77 13.04
C GLU A 201 24.68 14.43 12.52
N GLN A 202 24.19 13.31 13.05
CA GLN A 202 24.58 11.98 12.57
C GLN A 202 24.12 11.74 11.12
N ALA A 203 22.92 12.23 10.78
CA ALA A 203 22.45 12.21 9.40
C ALA A 203 23.39 13.04 8.50
N GLU A 204 23.77 14.26 8.90
CA GLU A 204 24.70 15.10 8.15
C GLU A 204 26.06 14.44 7.94
N ILE A 205 26.62 13.81 8.98
CA ILE A 205 27.87 13.05 8.89
C ILE A 205 27.73 11.92 7.86
N PHE A 206 26.65 11.14 7.94
CA PHE A 206 26.39 10.05 7.00
C PHE A 206 26.19 10.55 5.57
N LEU A 207 25.54 11.70 5.37
CA LEU A 207 25.32 12.29 4.06
C LEU A 207 26.63 12.80 3.44
N ASN A 208 27.46 13.47 4.24
CA ASN A 208 28.73 14.07 3.81
C ASN A 208 29.86 13.05 3.64
N GLN A 209 29.67 11.80 4.07
CA GLN A 209 30.65 10.75 3.87
C GLN A 209 30.91 10.54 2.37
N LYS A 210 32.19 10.57 1.95
CA LYS A 210 32.60 10.57 0.54
C LYS A 210 32.08 9.39 -0.28
N SER A 211 32.08 8.19 0.32
CA SER A 211 31.54 7.00 -0.33
C SER A 211 30.92 6.08 0.72
N VAL A 212 29.71 5.61 0.41
CA VAL A 212 28.99 4.61 1.18
C VAL A 212 28.54 3.54 0.20
N LYS A 213 29.04 2.32 0.39
CA LYS A 213 28.80 1.20 -0.53
C LYS A 213 28.11 0.06 0.20
N TYR A 214 27.19 -0.60 -0.49
CA TYR A 214 26.57 -1.84 -0.06
C TYR A 214 26.91 -2.92 -1.10
N ASN A 215 27.58 -3.99 -0.68
CA ASN A 215 28.05 -5.07 -1.57
C ASN A 215 28.79 -4.55 -2.82
N GLY A 216 29.64 -3.53 -2.64
CA GLY A 216 30.42 -2.89 -3.71
C GLY A 216 29.66 -1.86 -4.56
N VAL A 217 28.33 -1.77 -4.43
CA VAL A 217 27.50 -0.77 -5.13
C VAL A 217 27.43 0.51 -4.32
N GLU A 218 27.75 1.64 -4.97
CA GLU A 218 27.64 2.96 -4.34
C GLU A 218 26.19 3.40 -4.17
N LEU A 219 25.85 3.87 -2.97
CA LEU A 219 24.50 4.27 -2.62
C LEU A 219 24.26 5.75 -2.96
N GLU A 220 23.16 6.00 -3.68
CA GLU A 220 22.58 7.33 -3.86
C GLU A 220 21.95 7.75 -2.52
N ARG A 221 22.44 8.84 -1.94
CA ARG A 221 22.02 9.36 -0.63
C ARG A 221 21.56 10.81 -0.76
N ARG A 222 20.45 11.16 -0.11
CA ARG A 222 19.94 12.53 -0.01
C ARG A 222 18.96 12.64 1.15
N TRP A 223 18.65 13.86 1.57
CA TRP A 223 17.62 14.10 2.57
C TRP A 223 16.27 13.50 2.15
N GLU A 224 15.58 12.90 3.12
CA GLU A 224 14.22 12.41 2.90
C GLU A 224 13.28 13.54 2.49
N LYS A 225 13.40 14.71 3.13
CA LYS A 225 12.63 15.93 2.83
C LYS A 225 12.72 16.30 1.34
N ASP A 226 13.94 16.43 0.82
CA ASP A 226 14.19 16.78 -0.59
C ASP A 226 13.60 15.74 -1.55
N PHE A 227 13.74 14.45 -1.22
CA PHE A 227 13.17 13.37 -2.01
C PHE A 227 11.63 13.45 -2.05
N LEU A 228 10.98 13.70 -0.91
CA LEU A 228 9.52 13.80 -0.82
C LEU A 228 9.01 15.03 -1.58
N GLU A 229 9.69 16.16 -1.50
CA GLU A 229 9.35 17.38 -2.24
C GLU A 229 9.49 17.19 -3.76
N GLU A 230 10.57 16.54 -4.22
CA GLU A 230 10.73 16.20 -5.64
C GLU A 230 9.60 15.29 -6.11
N LYS A 231 9.26 14.25 -5.33
CA LYS A 231 8.16 13.34 -5.69
C LYS A 231 6.81 14.04 -5.71
N LYS A 232 6.59 15.02 -4.83
CA LYS A 232 5.38 15.85 -4.83
C LYS A 232 5.31 16.71 -6.08
N LYS A 233 6.42 17.36 -6.48
CA LYS A 233 6.51 18.15 -7.72
C LYS A 233 6.27 17.28 -8.96
N GLU A 234 6.95 16.14 -9.07
CA GLU A 234 6.76 15.19 -10.18
C GLU A 234 5.29 14.73 -10.29
N TYR A 235 4.64 14.47 -9.15
CA TYR A 235 3.24 14.08 -9.14
C TYR A 235 2.31 15.19 -9.63
N VAL A 236 2.52 16.43 -9.17
CA VAL A 236 1.75 17.61 -9.61
C VAL A 236 1.96 17.87 -11.10
N GLU A 237 3.20 17.83 -11.59
CA GLU A 237 3.49 17.97 -13.02
C GLU A 237 2.85 16.86 -13.86
N LYS A 238 2.82 15.63 -13.35
CA LYS A 238 2.17 14.51 -14.03
C LYS A 238 0.66 14.69 -14.11
N ILE A 239 0.04 15.31 -13.11
CA ILE A 239 -1.36 15.70 -13.16
C ILE A 239 -1.56 16.81 -14.18
N ALA A 240 -0.76 17.89 -14.11
CA ALA A 240 -0.84 19.02 -15.05
C ALA A 240 -0.69 18.56 -16.51
N LYS A 241 0.32 17.74 -16.83
CA LYS A 241 0.52 17.16 -18.17
C LYS A 241 -0.65 16.30 -18.63
N LYS A 242 -1.32 15.59 -17.71
CA LYS A 242 -2.53 14.83 -18.04
C LYS A 242 -3.70 15.77 -18.34
N ASP A 243 -3.87 16.82 -17.54
CA ASP A 243 -4.94 17.80 -17.72
C ASP A 243 -4.74 18.61 -19.01
N GLU A 244 -3.52 19.02 -19.34
CA GLU A 244 -3.17 19.65 -20.63
C GLU A 244 -3.50 18.73 -21.80
N LYS A 245 -3.12 17.44 -21.72
CA LYS A 245 -3.44 16.47 -22.77
C LYS A 245 -4.94 16.27 -22.93
N ILE A 246 -5.69 16.31 -21.82
CA ILE A 246 -7.15 16.24 -21.84
C ILE A 246 -7.71 17.50 -22.49
N LYS A 247 -7.25 18.69 -22.11
CA LYS A 247 -7.68 19.96 -22.69
C LYS A 247 -7.45 20.01 -24.21
N ALA A 248 -6.24 19.65 -24.66
CA ALA A 248 -5.90 19.61 -26.09
C ALA A 248 -6.74 18.58 -26.87
N GLU A 249 -7.17 17.49 -26.24
CA GLU A 249 -8.09 16.54 -26.86
C GLU A 249 -9.54 17.04 -26.83
N THR A 250 -9.98 17.67 -25.74
CA THR A 250 -11.28 18.34 -25.65
C THR A 250 -11.44 19.36 -26.79
N GLU A 251 -10.44 20.20 -27.02
CA GLU A 251 -10.44 21.19 -28.12
C GLU A 251 -10.46 20.55 -29.52
N LYS A 252 -9.98 19.31 -29.68
CA LYS A 252 -10.07 18.56 -30.95
C LYS A 252 -11.46 17.99 -31.20
N PHE A 253 -12.11 17.47 -30.15
CA PHE A 253 -13.38 16.76 -30.28
C PHE A 253 -14.60 17.65 -30.07
N PHE A 254 -14.44 18.77 -29.35
CA PHE A 254 -15.54 19.65 -28.97
C PHE A 254 -15.25 21.08 -29.41
N LYS A 255 -16.21 21.66 -30.10
CA LYS A 255 -16.25 23.10 -30.37
C LYS A 255 -16.98 23.78 -29.19
N LYS A 256 -16.50 24.94 -28.76
CA LYS A 256 -17.18 25.78 -27.78
C LYS A 256 -18.50 26.31 -28.33
N GLY A 257 -19.44 26.64 -27.45
CA GLY A 257 -20.75 27.20 -27.79
C GLY A 257 -21.84 26.18 -28.10
N TYR A 258 -21.66 24.92 -27.70
CA TYR A 258 -22.65 23.83 -27.88
C TYR A 258 -23.01 23.15 -26.54
N LEU A 259 -22.78 23.83 -25.43
CA LEU A 259 -23.10 23.38 -24.08
C LEU A 259 -24.12 24.34 -23.45
N LEU A 260 -25.22 23.80 -22.90
CA LEU A 260 -26.13 24.54 -22.03
C LEU A 260 -26.11 23.96 -20.63
N LYS A 261 -26.24 24.86 -19.65
CA LYS A 261 -26.58 24.52 -18.28
C LYS A 261 -28.09 24.42 -18.15
N ALA A 262 -28.56 23.41 -17.45
CA ALA A 262 -29.95 23.19 -17.10
C ALA A 262 -30.04 23.20 -15.57
N ASP A 263 -30.64 24.24 -14.99
CA ASP A 263 -30.88 24.35 -13.57
C ASP A 263 -32.29 23.82 -13.21
N ASN A 264 -32.51 23.53 -11.92
CA ASN A 264 -33.78 23.00 -11.40
C ASN A 264 -34.11 21.58 -11.87
N VAL A 265 -33.10 20.73 -11.98
CA VAL A 265 -33.22 19.31 -12.30
C VAL A 265 -33.51 18.53 -11.01
N GLU A 266 -34.76 18.10 -10.83
CA GLU A 266 -35.16 17.28 -9.68
C GLU A 266 -34.51 15.89 -9.69
N GLU A 267 -34.35 15.27 -8.51
CA GLU A 267 -33.76 13.93 -8.35
C GLU A 267 -34.51 12.82 -9.12
N SER A 268 -35.77 13.06 -9.50
CA SER A 268 -36.59 12.12 -10.28
C SER A 268 -36.35 12.21 -11.79
N VAL A 269 -35.58 13.21 -12.25
CA VAL A 269 -35.33 13.47 -13.66
C VAL A 269 -34.16 12.62 -14.14
N THR A 270 -34.46 11.69 -15.06
CA THR A 270 -33.45 10.85 -15.68
C THR A 270 -32.88 11.51 -16.94
N VAL A 271 -31.69 11.04 -17.37
CA VAL A 271 -31.05 11.46 -18.63
C VAL A 271 -32.00 11.35 -19.82
N ASP A 272 -32.86 10.34 -19.84
CA ASP A 272 -33.79 10.09 -20.95
C ASP A 272 -34.91 11.13 -20.99
N LYS A 273 -35.47 11.54 -19.83
CA LYS A 273 -36.45 12.63 -19.76
C LYS A 273 -35.89 13.96 -20.28
N ILE A 274 -34.63 14.25 -19.97
CA ILE A 274 -33.95 15.46 -20.47
C ILE A 274 -33.78 15.39 -22.00
N LYS A 275 -33.46 14.21 -22.55
CA LYS A 275 -33.36 14.02 -24.00
C LYS A 275 -34.71 14.10 -24.70
N GLU A 276 -35.77 13.55 -24.11
CA GLU A 276 -37.14 13.65 -24.62
C GLU A 276 -37.58 15.12 -24.67
N LEU A 277 -37.32 15.88 -23.60
CA LEU A 277 -37.59 17.31 -23.56
C LEU A 277 -36.79 18.08 -24.62
N CYS A 278 -35.49 17.80 -24.79
CA CYS A 278 -34.72 18.46 -25.85
C CYS A 278 -35.23 18.07 -27.26
N SER A 279 -35.72 16.83 -27.42
CA SER A 279 -36.24 16.34 -28.71
C SER A 279 -37.55 17.02 -29.10
N SER A 280 -38.37 17.47 -28.14
CA SER A 280 -39.61 18.22 -28.44
C SER A 280 -39.34 19.59 -29.05
N TYR A 281 -38.16 20.17 -28.81
CA TYR A 281 -37.67 21.39 -29.47
C TYR A 281 -36.85 21.10 -30.74
N GLU A 282 -36.85 19.86 -31.22
CA GLU A 282 -36.01 19.41 -32.35
C GLU A 282 -34.50 19.55 -32.09
N TRP A 283 -34.07 19.55 -30.83
CA TRP A 283 -32.65 19.70 -30.49
C TRP A 283 -31.91 18.36 -30.52
N GLU A 284 -30.79 18.33 -31.24
CA GLU A 284 -29.93 17.15 -31.30
C GLU A 284 -28.96 17.07 -30.11
N VAL A 285 -29.36 16.35 -29.07
CA VAL A 285 -28.50 16.11 -27.89
C VAL A 285 -27.42 15.07 -28.17
N ALA A 286 -26.17 15.39 -27.86
CA ALA A 286 -25.02 14.50 -27.96
C ALA A 286 -24.68 13.82 -26.63
N PHE A 287 -24.80 14.54 -25.52
CA PHE A 287 -24.46 14.04 -24.19
C PHE A 287 -25.16 14.84 -23.10
N VAL A 288 -25.51 14.19 -21.99
CA VAL A 288 -26.11 14.83 -20.82
C VAL A 288 -25.36 14.34 -19.58
N LYS A 289 -24.93 15.27 -18.73
CA LYS A 289 -24.34 14.99 -17.41
C LYS A 289 -25.22 15.61 -16.34
N ILE A 290 -25.80 14.79 -15.48
CA ILE A 290 -26.57 15.26 -14.32
C ILE A 290 -25.61 15.40 -13.13
N VAL A 291 -25.78 16.47 -12.37
CA VAL A 291 -25.04 16.76 -11.13
C VAL A 291 -26.08 16.82 -10.01
N ASP A 292 -26.37 15.66 -9.42
CA ASP A 292 -27.45 15.48 -8.43
C ASP A 292 -27.28 16.42 -7.23
N ASP A 293 -26.04 16.57 -6.73
CA ASP A 293 -25.69 17.43 -5.59
C ASP A 293 -26.08 18.92 -5.81
N GLN A 294 -26.16 19.35 -7.07
CA GLN A 294 -26.44 20.72 -7.45
C GLN A 294 -27.81 20.90 -8.12
N LYS A 295 -28.60 19.82 -8.25
CA LYS A 295 -29.89 19.81 -8.97
C LYS A 295 -29.79 20.49 -10.34
N MET A 296 -28.73 20.18 -11.07
CA MET A 296 -28.46 20.75 -12.39
C MET A 296 -27.93 19.69 -13.35
N ALA A 297 -28.04 19.96 -14.65
CA ALA A 297 -27.49 19.13 -15.69
C ALA A 297 -26.74 19.97 -16.73
N TRP A 298 -25.72 19.37 -17.33
CA TRP A 298 -25.00 19.89 -18.47
C TRP A 298 -25.42 19.15 -19.72
N ILE A 299 -25.93 19.87 -20.70
CA ILE A 299 -26.43 19.30 -21.95
C ILE A 299 -25.53 19.76 -23.09
N ARG A 300 -24.88 18.78 -23.73
CA ARG A 300 -24.04 19.00 -24.90
C ARG A 300 -24.81 18.62 -26.15
N PHE A 301 -24.88 19.53 -27.10
CA PHE A 301 -25.57 19.35 -28.38
C PHE A 301 -24.62 18.94 -29.49
N LYS A 302 -25.17 18.38 -30.56
CA LYS A 302 -24.44 18.19 -31.82
C LYS A 302 -24.26 19.55 -32.51
N PRO A 303 -23.22 19.72 -33.34
CA PRO A 303 -22.91 21.00 -33.97
C PRO A 303 -23.84 21.32 -35.16
N VAL A 304 -25.14 21.45 -34.88
CA VAL A 304 -26.20 21.80 -35.85
C VAL A 304 -26.69 23.23 -35.60
N LYS A 305 -26.98 23.58 -34.34
CA LYS A 305 -27.32 24.93 -33.87
C LYS A 305 -26.46 25.29 -32.66
N THR A 306 -26.15 26.57 -32.47
CA THR A 306 -25.36 27.03 -31.31
C THR A 306 -26.21 27.10 -30.04
N ALA A 307 -25.60 26.98 -28.86
CA ALA A 307 -26.29 27.10 -27.58
C ALA A 307 -27.03 28.44 -27.42
N LYS A 308 -26.55 29.50 -28.06
CA LYS A 308 -27.24 30.81 -28.13
C LYS A 308 -28.53 30.74 -28.94
N GLU A 309 -28.47 30.19 -30.15
CA GLU A 309 -29.65 30.00 -31.00
C GLU A 309 -30.68 29.10 -30.32
N LEU A 310 -30.24 28.02 -29.67
CA LEU A 310 -31.12 27.12 -28.93
C LEU A 310 -31.80 27.84 -27.77
N LEU A 311 -31.09 28.71 -27.04
CA LEU A 311 -31.67 29.48 -25.93
C LEU A 311 -32.71 30.51 -26.44
N GLU A 312 -32.46 31.15 -27.58
CA GLU A 312 -33.41 32.09 -28.21
C GLU A 312 -34.71 31.42 -28.66
N GLU A 313 -34.66 30.14 -29.09
CA GLU A 313 -35.85 29.37 -29.51
C GLU A 313 -36.81 29.02 -28.36
N ILE A 314 -36.30 29.00 -27.12
CA ILE A 314 -37.09 28.79 -25.91
C ILE A 314 -37.92 30.05 -25.62
N GLY A 315 -37.30 31.24 -25.68
CA GLY A 315 -37.95 32.47 -25.21
C GLY A 315 -38.47 32.33 -23.78
N ASP A 316 -39.74 32.70 -23.55
CA ASP A 316 -40.45 32.54 -22.26
C ASP A 316 -41.28 31.24 -22.18
N LYS A 317 -41.06 30.27 -23.07
CA LYS A 317 -41.85 29.02 -23.05
C LYS A 317 -41.59 28.25 -21.75
N GLU A 318 -42.66 28.02 -21.00
CA GLU A 318 -42.62 27.23 -19.79
C GLU A 318 -42.50 25.75 -20.16
N ASN A 319 -41.49 25.10 -19.60
CA ASN A 319 -41.23 23.69 -19.84
C ASN A 319 -41.96 22.86 -18.76
N ASP A 320 -42.54 21.72 -19.11
CA ASP A 320 -43.26 20.85 -18.16
C ASP A 320 -42.43 20.45 -16.93
N LEU A 321 -41.10 20.45 -17.07
CA LEU A 321 -40.14 20.11 -16.01
C LEU A 321 -39.61 21.34 -15.23
N LYS A 322 -40.05 22.57 -15.54
CA LYS A 322 -39.57 23.83 -14.95
C LYS A 322 -38.03 23.98 -14.94
N ILE A 323 -37.38 23.37 -15.91
CA ILE A 323 -35.93 23.45 -16.10
C ILE A 323 -35.59 24.79 -16.73
N VAL A 324 -34.63 25.49 -16.12
CA VAL A 324 -34.14 26.78 -16.60
C VAL A 324 -32.81 26.58 -17.33
N PHE A 325 -32.75 27.00 -18.59
CA PHE A 325 -31.53 26.88 -19.38
C PHE A 325 -30.70 28.16 -19.33
N SER A 326 -29.37 28.03 -19.22
CA SER A 326 -28.44 29.15 -19.26
C SER A 326 -27.14 28.79 -19.97
N ILE A 327 -26.45 29.81 -20.50
CA ILE A 327 -25.15 29.65 -21.12
C ILE A 327 -24.07 29.76 -20.03
N PRO A 328 -23.17 28.77 -19.89
CA PRO A 328 -22.07 28.85 -18.95
C PRO A 328 -21.03 29.90 -19.36
N GLU A 329 -20.31 30.43 -18.37
CA GLU A 329 -19.07 31.18 -18.61
C GLU A 329 -18.02 30.30 -19.30
N GLU A 330 -17.14 30.89 -20.12
CA GLU A 330 -16.19 30.13 -20.94
C GLU A 330 -15.24 29.24 -20.13
N GLU A 331 -14.82 29.67 -18.93
CA GLU A 331 -13.98 28.88 -18.04
C GLU A 331 -14.74 27.65 -17.49
N ILE A 332 -16.02 27.84 -17.15
CA ILE A 332 -16.90 26.76 -16.66
C ILE A 332 -17.21 25.79 -17.80
N GLU A 333 -17.52 26.30 -19.00
CA GLU A 333 -17.73 25.45 -20.19
C GLU A 333 -16.50 24.57 -20.45
N GLN A 334 -15.31 25.15 -20.41
CA GLN A 334 -14.07 24.42 -20.68
C GLN A 334 -13.78 23.34 -19.62
N THR A 335 -14.02 23.64 -18.35
CA THR A 335 -13.81 22.66 -17.26
C THR A 335 -14.79 21.50 -17.38
N VAL A 336 -16.08 21.77 -17.62
CA VAL A 336 -17.11 20.75 -17.82
C VAL A 336 -16.80 19.87 -19.04
N LEU A 337 -16.41 20.48 -20.17
CA LEU A 337 -16.03 19.73 -21.37
C LEU A 337 -14.81 18.83 -21.11
N ASN A 338 -13.81 19.30 -20.35
CA ASN A 338 -12.66 18.48 -19.97
C ASN A 338 -13.04 17.29 -19.09
N GLU A 339 -14.01 17.44 -18.18
CA GLU A 339 -14.54 16.34 -17.39
C GLU A 339 -15.29 15.33 -18.26
N MET A 340 -16.14 15.79 -19.18
CA MET A 340 -16.84 14.92 -20.12
C MET A 340 -15.84 14.11 -20.98
N THR A 341 -14.73 14.72 -21.42
CA THR A 341 -13.64 14.02 -22.11
C THR A 341 -13.00 12.93 -21.23
N LYS A 342 -12.79 13.22 -19.93
CA LYS A 342 -12.27 12.25 -18.94
C LYS A 342 -13.21 11.04 -18.81
N GLU A 343 -14.50 11.29 -18.66
CA GLU A 343 -15.53 10.25 -18.50
C GLU A 343 -15.64 9.38 -19.76
N MET A 344 -15.71 9.99 -20.94
CA MET A 344 -15.75 9.27 -22.22
C MET A 344 -14.56 8.33 -22.40
N LYS A 345 -13.35 8.80 -22.06
CA LYS A 345 -12.14 7.96 -22.08
C LYS A 345 -12.20 6.84 -21.05
N GLY A 346 -12.68 7.12 -19.85
CA GLY A 346 -12.88 6.11 -18.81
C GLY A 346 -13.74 4.96 -19.31
N VAL A 347 -14.87 5.27 -19.95
CA VAL A 347 -15.78 4.29 -20.55
C VAL A 347 -15.11 3.50 -21.69
N LEU A 348 -14.35 4.16 -22.57
CA LEU A 348 -13.61 3.50 -23.66
C LEU A 348 -12.57 2.51 -23.13
N ILE A 349 -11.75 2.93 -22.16
CA ILE A 349 -10.74 2.07 -21.53
C ILE A 349 -11.40 0.88 -20.84
N MET A 350 -12.52 1.10 -20.16
CA MET A 350 -13.28 0.02 -19.51
C MET A 350 -13.81 -0.99 -20.53
N LYS A 351 -14.41 -0.52 -21.63
CA LYS A 351 -14.89 -1.38 -22.73
C LYS A 351 -13.76 -2.21 -23.34
N ASP A 352 -12.58 -1.62 -23.56
CA ASP A 352 -11.43 -2.33 -24.10
C ASP A 352 -10.87 -3.38 -23.13
N LYS A 353 -10.85 -3.06 -21.82
CA LYS A 353 -10.48 -4.04 -20.78
C LYS A 353 -11.46 -5.23 -20.78
N MET A 354 -12.76 -4.97 -20.81
CA MET A 354 -13.78 -6.03 -20.89
C MET A 354 -13.62 -6.89 -22.14
N LYS A 355 -13.32 -6.31 -23.30
CA LYS A 355 -13.05 -7.07 -24.54
C LYS A 355 -11.83 -7.97 -24.39
N ARG A 356 -10.74 -7.47 -23.80
CA ARG A 356 -9.51 -8.25 -23.56
C ARG A 356 -9.75 -9.41 -22.60
N GLU A 357 -10.52 -9.20 -21.53
CA GLU A 357 -10.89 -10.25 -20.58
C GLU A 357 -11.79 -11.32 -21.22
N LYS A 358 -12.78 -10.92 -22.02
CA LYS A 358 -13.62 -11.85 -22.80
C LYS A 358 -12.80 -12.68 -23.79
N ASN A 359 -11.76 -12.11 -24.41
CA ASN A 359 -10.90 -12.84 -25.35
C ASN A 359 -9.93 -13.80 -24.65
N LYS A 360 -9.46 -13.49 -23.43
CA LYS A 360 -8.67 -14.42 -22.61
C LYS A 360 -9.48 -15.67 -22.23
N ASN A 361 -10.77 -15.51 -21.89
CA ASN A 361 -11.64 -16.65 -21.56
C ASN A 361 -12.09 -17.48 -22.77
N LYS A 362 -11.95 -16.97 -24.01
CA LYS A 362 -12.25 -17.73 -25.24
C LYS A 362 -11.06 -18.53 -25.77
N GLY A 363 -9.83 -18.22 -25.36
CA GLY A 363 -8.61 -18.94 -25.77
C GLY A 363 -8.32 -20.23 -25.00
N GLY A 364 -8.92 -20.43 -23.82
CA GLY A 364 -8.61 -21.56 -22.93
C GLY A 364 -9.30 -22.90 -23.25
N LYS A 365 -10.19 -22.97 -24.26
CA LYS A 365 -10.97 -24.19 -24.55
C LYS A 365 -10.57 -24.94 -25.84
N ARG A 366 -9.42 -24.62 -26.47
CA ARG A 366 -8.99 -25.32 -27.70
C ARG A 366 -7.76 -26.22 -27.57
N TYR A 367 -7.17 -26.36 -26.38
CA TYR A 367 -6.09 -27.32 -26.12
C TYR A 367 -6.50 -28.30 -25.03
N ASN A 368 -7.47 -29.18 -25.32
CA ASN A 368 -7.66 -30.43 -24.56
C ASN A 368 -8.55 -31.41 -25.34
N LYS A 369 -8.19 -31.70 -26.59
CA LYS A 369 -8.69 -32.89 -27.28
C LYS A 369 -7.63 -33.44 -28.22
N ARG A 370 -6.71 -34.21 -27.64
CA ARG A 370 -6.02 -35.39 -28.20
C ARG A 370 -4.74 -35.66 -27.39
N LYS A 371 -4.89 -36.36 -26.28
CA LYS A 371 -3.86 -37.28 -25.78
C LYS A 371 -4.45 -38.18 -24.69
N THR A 372 -4.65 -39.42 -25.11
CA THR A 372 -4.96 -40.71 -24.43
C THR A 372 -5.90 -41.42 -25.41
N ASP A 373 -5.46 -42.48 -26.08
CA ASP A 373 -5.32 -43.78 -25.44
C ASP A 373 -4.20 -44.65 -26.03
N ASP A 374 -3.77 -45.58 -25.20
CA ASP A 374 -2.54 -46.37 -25.23
C ASP A 374 -2.46 -47.47 -26.31
N GLY A 375 -1.22 -47.94 -26.53
CA GLY A 375 -0.85 -48.83 -27.62
C GLY A 375 -1.00 -50.33 -27.37
N TYR A 376 -0.76 -51.12 -28.42
CA TYR A 376 0.08 -52.33 -28.38
C TYR A 376 0.25 -52.98 -29.77
N SER A 377 1.38 -53.67 -29.93
CA SER A 377 1.68 -54.75 -30.89
C SER A 377 2.19 -54.42 -32.31
N ASN A 378 3.52 -54.40 -32.43
CA ASN A 378 4.34 -55.37 -33.16
C ASN A 378 3.76 -55.98 -34.47
N SER A 379 4.32 -55.64 -35.64
CA SER A 379 4.89 -56.64 -36.59
C SER A 379 5.52 -56.03 -37.86
N LYS A 380 6.77 -56.46 -38.11
CA LYS A 380 7.39 -56.90 -39.38
C LYS A 380 7.25 -56.07 -40.69
N ARG A 381 8.43 -55.58 -41.10
CA ARG A 381 9.24 -56.04 -42.27
C ARG A 381 8.82 -55.62 -43.70
N SER A 382 9.85 -55.17 -44.41
CA SER A 382 10.14 -55.32 -45.85
C SER A 382 9.65 -54.23 -46.81
N LYS A 383 10.60 -53.42 -47.27
CA LYS A 383 10.56 -52.83 -48.62
C LYS A 383 10.91 -53.92 -49.63
N THR A 384 10.04 -54.10 -50.62
CA THR A 384 10.39 -54.70 -51.91
C THR A 384 9.80 -53.82 -53.01
N ASN A 385 10.63 -53.53 -54.01
CA ASN A 385 10.27 -52.94 -55.29
C ASN A 385 9.29 -53.86 -56.04
N ASP A 386 8.36 -53.27 -56.80
CA ASP A 386 8.21 -53.45 -58.27
C ASP A 386 6.79 -53.04 -58.71
N LYS A 387 6.70 -51.94 -59.46
CA LYS A 387 6.42 -51.94 -60.91
C LYS A 387 6.44 -50.53 -61.48
#